data_AF-A0A9D8EZ90-F1
#
_entry.id   AF-A0A9D8EZ90-F1
#
_cell.length_a   1.000
_cell.length_b   1.000
_cell.length_c   1.000
_cell.angle_alpha   90.00
_cell.angle_beta   90.00
_cell.angle_gamma   90.00
#
_symmetry.space_group_name_H-M   'P 1'
#
loop_
_entity.id
_entity.type
_entity.pdbx_description
1 polymer ?
#
loop_
_entity_poly.entity_id
_entity_poly.type
_entity_poly.pdbx_seq_one_letter_code
_entity_poly.pdbx_strand_id
1 'polypeptide(L)'
;MITRRSFLSMAGASAPALAAPLPWRGRMVSLFESQAAPSIDAARLRNRLERLSYHGRGPGGTFADGVTRVAYSIPDLTARAWIIDEIKQAEIVPRIDAAGNIFARVGGDPQRPAILFGSHIDSVPNAGNFDGDLGVMAALEVLQAVQAGKVQTRHPLEMVLWAHEESTAFGVGTAASRIVAGDLQAGDMDRTWNGMKRSDAIRRIAGRPDEIETAIRGKGTWHSYVELHIEQGGTLDKAKVPIGIVEGIVGIHRYDVVVEGFANHAGTTPMTERQDAMVAASQLTLAVRDIASRRQGRQVGTVGRIEIEPNSPNVIPGKVTMSVEFRDLSEQVLRELGDQIKARGAAIGKETRTTITFRLASTNSPAMATSRVQEAIGRAAAKASLNTMRLPSGAGHDAQQVAKIAPMGMIFVPSIGGISHSPKELTSWEDCAHGADVLLKTVLDLDQRDSV
;
A
#
# COMPACT_ATOMS: atom_id res chain seq x y z
N MET A 1 -59.99 -82.42 -44.10
CA MET A 1 -60.99 -83.09 -43.26
C MET A 1 -60.28 -83.80 -42.12
N ILE A 2 -60.76 -83.59 -40.88
CA ILE A 2 -60.72 -84.54 -39.74
C ILE A 2 -59.30 -84.73 -39.11
N THR A 3 -58.92 -83.95 -38.08
CA THR A 3 -59.11 -84.17 -36.60
C THR A 3 -58.27 -85.34 -36.06
N ARG A 4 -57.72 -85.39 -34.83
CA ARG A 4 -58.29 -85.13 -33.49
C ARG A 4 -57.22 -85.47 -32.42
N ARG A 5 -57.16 -84.70 -31.33
CA ARG A 5 -56.91 -85.07 -29.90
C ARG A 5 -55.73 -86.00 -29.55
N SER A 6 -54.66 -85.61 -28.84
CA SER A 6 -54.48 -85.14 -27.43
C SER A 6 -54.96 -86.10 -26.33
N PHE A 7 -54.04 -86.49 -25.41
CA PHE A 7 -54.20 -86.76 -23.94
C PHE A 7 -52.84 -87.26 -23.37
N LEU A 8 -51.97 -86.44 -22.73
CA LEU A 8 -51.89 -85.88 -21.36
C LEU A 8 -51.53 -86.85 -20.22
N SER A 9 -50.31 -86.71 -19.66
CA SER A 9 -49.92 -86.78 -18.23
C SER A 9 -48.40 -86.50 -18.16
N MET A 10 -47.78 -85.71 -17.28
CA MET A 10 -48.17 -85.06 -16.04
C MET A 10 -47.11 -83.97 -15.69
N ALA A 11 -47.57 -82.86 -15.07
CA ALA A 11 -46.93 -81.89 -14.16
C ALA A 11 -45.38 -81.81 -14.00
N GLY A 12 -44.74 -80.63 -13.88
CA GLY A 12 -45.23 -79.27 -13.71
C GLY A 12 -44.09 -78.27 -13.42
N ALA A 13 -44.35 -77.01 -13.81
CA ALA A 13 -43.84 -75.73 -13.31
C ALA A 13 -42.31 -75.45 -13.25
N SER A 14 -41.83 -74.56 -14.13
CA SER A 14 -41.63 -73.11 -13.85
C SER A 14 -40.77 -72.44 -14.94
N ALA A 15 -41.23 -71.32 -15.50
CA ALA A 15 -40.48 -70.48 -16.45
C ALA A 15 -39.68 -69.41 -15.68
N PRO A 16 -38.58 -68.87 -16.26
CA PRO A 16 -38.75 -67.61 -17.00
C PRO A 16 -37.90 -67.46 -18.27
N ALA A 17 -38.23 -66.37 -18.97
CA ALA A 17 -37.91 -65.99 -20.34
C ALA A 17 -36.43 -65.71 -20.67
N LEU A 18 -36.11 -65.97 -21.94
CA LEU A 18 -34.87 -65.61 -22.63
C LEU A 18 -34.76 -64.10 -22.83
N ALA A 19 -33.61 -63.54 -22.47
CA ALA A 19 -33.28 -62.12 -22.56
C ALA A 19 -32.85 -61.69 -23.98
N ALA A 20 -33.28 -60.49 -24.38
CA ALA A 20 -32.92 -59.79 -25.62
C ALA A 20 -31.52 -59.12 -25.53
N PRO A 21 -30.86 -58.79 -26.67
CA PRO A 21 -29.49 -58.30 -26.67
C PRO A 21 -29.40 -56.80 -26.30
N LEU A 22 -28.37 -56.46 -25.52
CA LEU A 22 -28.05 -55.12 -25.03
C LEU A 22 -27.39 -54.24 -26.11
N PRO A 23 -27.68 -52.92 -26.17
CA PRO A 23 -26.97 -52.01 -27.06
C PRO A 23 -25.65 -51.53 -26.44
N TRP A 24 -24.62 -51.49 -27.27
CA TRP A 24 -23.29 -50.99 -26.98
C TRP A 24 -23.35 -49.48 -26.71
N ARG A 25 -23.21 -49.06 -25.44
CA ARG A 25 -22.99 -47.64 -25.07
C ARG A 25 -21.51 -47.42 -24.87
N GLY A 26 -20.86 -46.84 -25.87
CA GLY A 26 -19.52 -46.25 -25.70
C GLY A 26 -19.58 -45.16 -24.63
N ARG A 27 -18.86 -45.37 -23.51
CA ARG A 27 -18.57 -44.30 -22.57
C ARG A 27 -17.53 -43.37 -23.22
N MET A 28 -17.98 -42.22 -23.73
CA MET A 28 -17.12 -41.05 -23.79
C MET A 28 -16.76 -40.68 -22.36
N VAL A 29 -15.55 -41.05 -21.93
CA VAL A 29 -14.94 -40.50 -20.72
C VAL A 29 -14.57 -39.07 -21.06
N SER A 30 -15.45 -38.13 -20.71
CA SER A 30 -15.10 -36.72 -20.67
C SER A 30 -14.06 -36.54 -19.56
N LEU A 31 -12.78 -36.52 -19.94
CA LEU A 31 -11.70 -36.02 -19.11
C LEU A 31 -11.88 -34.51 -18.98
N PHE A 32 -12.79 -34.08 -18.11
CA PHE A 32 -12.69 -32.75 -17.53
C PHE A 32 -11.51 -32.80 -16.57
N GLU A 33 -10.31 -32.46 -17.05
CA GLU A 33 -9.25 -32.02 -16.15
C GLU A 33 -9.83 -30.89 -15.31
N SER A 34 -10.02 -31.13 -14.01
CA SER A 34 -10.32 -30.05 -13.08
C SER A 34 -9.12 -29.11 -13.12
N GLN A 35 -9.26 -27.96 -13.78
CA GLN A 35 -8.27 -26.90 -13.67
C GLN A 35 -8.14 -26.56 -12.19
N ALA A 36 -6.94 -26.81 -11.62
CA ALA A 36 -6.65 -26.42 -10.25
C ALA A 36 -6.86 -24.91 -10.13
N ALA A 37 -7.53 -24.47 -9.07
CA ALA A 37 -7.68 -23.05 -8.80
C ALA A 37 -6.29 -22.39 -8.74
N PRO A 38 -6.12 -21.17 -9.27
CA PRO A 38 -4.84 -20.47 -9.20
C PRO A 38 -4.42 -20.33 -7.74
N SER A 39 -3.16 -20.62 -7.44
CA SER A 39 -2.62 -20.52 -6.09
C SER A 39 -1.27 -19.82 -6.10
N ILE A 40 -1.03 -19.03 -5.06
CA ILE A 40 0.26 -18.40 -4.80
C ILE A 40 1.30 -19.47 -4.45
N ASP A 41 2.48 -19.39 -5.06
CA ASP A 41 3.66 -20.15 -4.64
C ASP A 41 4.42 -19.35 -3.58
N ALA A 42 4.15 -19.65 -2.30
CA ALA A 42 4.75 -18.96 -1.17
C ALA A 42 6.29 -19.09 -1.14
N ALA A 43 6.84 -20.20 -1.63
CA ALA A 43 8.28 -20.41 -1.66
C ALA A 43 8.94 -19.53 -2.74
N ARG A 44 8.30 -19.42 -3.91
CA ARG A 44 8.76 -18.51 -4.97
C ARG A 44 8.64 -17.04 -4.57
N LEU A 45 7.54 -16.64 -3.94
CA LEU A 45 7.37 -15.28 -3.39
C LEU A 45 8.48 -14.94 -2.38
N ARG A 46 8.73 -15.84 -1.42
CA ARG A 46 9.81 -15.68 -0.45
C ARG A 46 11.17 -15.55 -1.14
N ASN A 47 11.47 -16.44 -2.10
CA ASN A 47 12.75 -16.41 -2.81
C ASN A 47 12.94 -15.08 -3.56
N ARG A 48 11.88 -14.55 -4.18
CA ARG A 48 11.91 -13.24 -4.85
C ARG A 48 12.21 -12.10 -3.88
N LEU A 49 11.55 -12.06 -2.72
CA LEU A 49 11.83 -11.05 -1.69
C LEU A 49 13.28 -11.14 -1.18
N GLU A 50 13.75 -12.35 -0.89
CA GLU A 50 15.14 -12.58 -0.49
C GLU A 50 16.14 -12.13 -1.56
N ARG A 51 15.86 -12.39 -2.84
CA ARG A 51 16.72 -11.98 -3.97
C ARG A 51 16.66 -10.48 -4.26
N LEU A 52 15.49 -9.86 -4.18
CA LEU A 52 15.34 -8.41 -4.34
C LEU A 52 16.22 -7.65 -3.35
N SER A 53 16.29 -8.13 -2.11
CA SER A 53 17.10 -7.49 -1.08
C SER A 53 18.60 -7.45 -1.43
N TYR A 54 19.12 -8.30 -2.33
CA TYR A 54 20.51 -8.20 -2.78
C TYR A 54 20.82 -6.86 -3.46
N HIS A 55 19.79 -6.22 -4.01
CA HIS A 55 19.88 -4.90 -4.63
C HIS A 55 19.61 -3.80 -3.60
N GLY A 56 20.62 -3.45 -2.81
CA GLY A 56 20.52 -2.39 -1.79
C GLY A 56 21.01 -2.83 -0.41
N ARG A 57 21.24 -4.14 -0.21
CA ARG A 57 21.93 -4.64 0.97
C ARG A 57 23.41 -4.22 0.97
N GLY A 58 23.92 -3.87 2.15
CA GLY A 58 25.33 -3.54 2.33
C GLY A 58 26.27 -4.71 1.99
N PRO A 59 27.52 -4.45 1.56
CA PRO A 59 28.51 -5.50 1.30
C PRO A 59 28.71 -6.42 2.50
N GLY A 60 28.66 -7.74 2.29
CA GLY A 60 28.77 -8.74 3.35
C GLY A 60 27.54 -8.87 4.25
N GLY A 61 26.49 -8.09 4.01
CA GLY A 61 25.26 -8.15 4.78
C GLY A 61 24.41 -9.38 4.48
N THR A 62 23.46 -9.62 5.37
CA THR A 62 22.41 -10.63 5.32
C THR A 62 21.03 -9.99 5.10
N PHE A 63 19.98 -10.80 4.94
CA PHE A 63 18.61 -10.28 4.83
C PHE A 63 18.22 -9.45 6.06
N ALA A 64 18.74 -9.78 7.24
CA ALA A 64 18.42 -9.07 8.48
C ALA A 64 19.02 -7.65 8.56
N ASP A 65 19.97 -7.32 7.69
CA ASP A 65 20.62 -6.00 7.66
C ASP A 65 19.83 -4.97 6.84
N GLY A 66 18.70 -5.38 6.24
CA GLY A 66 17.82 -4.51 5.47
C GLY A 66 18.45 -4.02 4.16
N VAL A 67 17.89 -2.93 3.62
CA VAL A 67 18.35 -2.33 2.36
C VAL A 67 18.44 -0.81 2.42
N THR A 68 19.32 -0.27 1.59
CA THR A 68 19.30 1.12 1.15
C THR A 68 19.17 1.13 -0.36
N ARG A 69 17.93 1.27 -0.85
CA ARG A 69 17.59 1.32 -2.26
C ARG A 69 16.87 2.63 -2.59
N VAL A 70 17.55 3.76 -2.36
CA VAL A 70 17.00 5.08 -2.67
C VAL A 70 16.69 5.19 -4.17
N ALA A 71 15.57 5.78 -4.54
CA ALA A 71 15.18 5.96 -5.94
C ALA A 71 16.30 6.59 -6.79
N TYR A 72 16.46 6.08 -8.02
CA TYR A 72 17.48 6.49 -9.00
C TYR A 72 18.93 6.18 -8.60
N SER A 73 19.17 5.56 -7.45
CA SER A 73 20.50 5.07 -7.05
C SER A 73 20.90 3.82 -7.84
N ILE A 74 22.17 3.44 -7.78
CA ILE A 74 22.65 2.19 -8.41
C ILE A 74 21.87 0.96 -7.90
N PRO A 75 21.64 0.79 -6.58
CA PRO A 75 20.75 -0.25 -6.06
C PRO A 75 19.37 -0.29 -6.75
N ASP A 76 18.68 0.85 -6.87
CA ASP A 76 17.36 0.91 -7.53
C ASP A 76 17.46 0.48 -9.00
N LEU A 77 18.43 1.01 -9.75
CA LEU A 77 18.65 0.62 -11.15
C LEU A 77 18.87 -0.88 -11.32
N THR A 78 19.69 -1.50 -10.45
CA THR A 78 19.95 -2.95 -10.52
C THR A 78 18.73 -3.77 -10.13
N ALA A 79 17.94 -3.32 -9.14
CA ALA A 79 16.72 -3.99 -8.73
C ALA A 79 15.65 -3.96 -9.82
N ARG A 80 15.44 -2.79 -10.44
CA ARG A 80 14.51 -2.61 -11.57
C ARG A 80 14.88 -3.51 -12.75
N ALA A 81 16.16 -3.57 -13.10
CA ALA A 81 16.66 -4.45 -14.15
C ALA A 81 16.39 -5.93 -13.82
N TRP A 82 16.68 -6.34 -12.58
CA TRP A 82 16.39 -7.71 -12.13
C TRP A 82 14.89 -8.03 -12.19
N ILE A 83 14.01 -7.14 -11.75
CA ILE A 83 12.55 -7.33 -11.83
C ILE A 83 12.07 -7.44 -13.27
N ILE A 84 12.60 -6.63 -14.19
CA ILE A 84 12.30 -6.74 -15.62
C ILE A 84 12.65 -8.15 -16.13
N ASP A 85 13.77 -8.70 -15.69
CA ASP A 85 14.18 -10.05 -16.08
C ASP A 85 13.33 -11.14 -15.41
N GLU A 86 12.88 -10.96 -14.17
CA GLU A 86 11.91 -11.85 -13.52
C GLU A 86 10.55 -11.84 -14.24
N ILE A 87 10.07 -10.67 -14.69
CA ILE A 87 8.86 -10.54 -15.50
C ILE A 87 9.00 -11.30 -16.82
N LYS A 88 10.14 -11.17 -17.51
CA LYS A 88 10.41 -11.91 -18.76
C LYS A 88 10.54 -13.41 -18.53
N GLN A 89 11.15 -13.85 -17.42
CA GLN A 89 11.27 -15.26 -17.05
C GLN A 89 9.90 -15.89 -16.74
N ALA A 90 8.93 -15.08 -16.29
CA ALA A 90 7.53 -15.48 -16.19
C ALA A 90 6.79 -15.47 -17.55
N GLU A 91 7.49 -15.23 -18.66
CA GLU A 91 6.93 -15.12 -20.01
C GLU A 91 5.89 -13.98 -20.15
N ILE A 92 6.06 -12.91 -19.39
CA ILE A 92 5.24 -11.70 -19.45
C ILE A 92 6.07 -10.57 -20.07
N VAL A 93 5.43 -9.70 -20.85
CA VAL A 93 6.09 -8.56 -21.50
C VAL A 93 6.09 -7.34 -20.57
N PRO A 94 7.25 -6.84 -20.11
CA PRO A 94 7.33 -5.61 -19.34
C PRO A 94 7.22 -4.38 -20.25
N ARG A 95 6.65 -3.29 -19.73
CA ARG A 95 6.56 -1.98 -20.40
C ARG A 95 6.94 -0.86 -19.43
N ILE A 96 7.77 0.07 -19.89
CA ILE A 96 8.18 1.25 -19.11
C ILE A 96 7.47 2.49 -19.68
N ASP A 97 6.75 3.23 -18.83
CA ASP A 97 6.09 4.49 -19.24
C ASP A 97 7.06 5.69 -19.25
N ALA A 98 6.56 6.88 -19.57
CA ALA A 98 7.38 8.09 -19.61
C ALA A 98 7.87 8.56 -18.22
N ALA A 99 7.20 8.15 -17.14
CA ALA A 99 7.62 8.42 -15.76
C ALA A 99 8.61 7.38 -15.21
N GLY A 100 8.87 6.29 -15.96
CA GLY A 100 9.77 5.22 -15.57
C GLY A 100 9.12 4.12 -14.72
N ASN A 101 7.79 4.11 -14.62
CA ASN A 101 7.04 3.03 -13.98
C ASN A 101 7.12 1.77 -14.84
N ILE A 102 7.18 0.59 -14.21
CA ILE A 102 7.21 -0.70 -14.91
C ILE A 102 5.84 -1.35 -14.79
N PHE A 103 5.26 -1.72 -15.93
CA PHE A 103 3.99 -2.44 -16.02
C PHE A 103 4.19 -3.79 -16.67
N ALA A 104 3.40 -4.78 -16.27
CA ALA A 104 3.29 -6.05 -16.97
C ALA A 104 1.85 -6.55 -16.90
N ARG A 105 1.32 -7.15 -17.97
CA ARG A 105 -0.11 -7.40 -18.13
C ARG A 105 -0.37 -8.81 -18.68
N VAL A 106 -1.39 -9.49 -18.15
CA VAL A 106 -1.86 -10.80 -18.62
C VAL A 106 -3.39 -10.85 -18.70
N GLY A 107 -3.91 -11.73 -19.56
CA GLY A 107 -5.33 -12.03 -19.66
C GLY A 107 -6.21 -10.87 -20.14
N GLY A 108 -7.52 -11.12 -20.17
CA GLY A 108 -8.55 -10.11 -20.44
C GLY A 108 -8.62 -9.57 -21.87
N ASP A 109 -9.69 -8.82 -22.12
CA ASP A 109 -9.84 -8.01 -23.33
C ASP A 109 -8.97 -6.74 -23.21
N PRO A 110 -8.00 -6.50 -24.11
CA PRO A 110 -7.15 -5.32 -24.06
C PRO A 110 -7.91 -3.98 -24.20
N GLN A 111 -9.16 -4.00 -24.66
CA GLN A 111 -10.03 -2.83 -24.74
C GLN A 111 -10.74 -2.51 -23.42
N ARG A 112 -10.72 -3.41 -22.44
CA ARG A 112 -11.31 -3.17 -21.11
C ARG A 112 -10.32 -2.47 -20.17
N PRO A 113 -10.81 -1.62 -19.25
CA PRO A 113 -9.97 -1.05 -18.19
C PRO A 113 -9.31 -2.16 -17.37
N ALA A 114 -7.99 -2.08 -17.17
CA ALA A 114 -7.26 -3.11 -16.43
C ALA A 114 -7.56 -3.04 -14.93
N ILE A 115 -7.46 -4.18 -14.25
CA ILE A 115 -7.35 -4.27 -12.80
C ILE A 115 -5.87 -4.15 -12.46
N LEU A 116 -5.51 -2.99 -11.90
CA LEU A 116 -4.14 -2.66 -11.55
C LEU A 116 -3.81 -3.12 -10.12
N PHE A 117 -2.60 -3.59 -9.89
CA PHE A 117 -2.12 -3.91 -8.55
C PHE A 117 -0.60 -3.86 -8.50
N GLY A 118 -0.04 -3.52 -7.35
CA GLY A 118 1.40 -3.30 -7.23
C GLY A 118 1.73 -2.33 -6.11
N SER A 119 2.97 -1.86 -6.10
CA SER A 119 3.51 -0.92 -5.12
C SER A 119 4.86 -0.37 -5.66
N HIS A 120 5.80 -0.07 -4.78
CA HIS A 120 7.14 0.43 -5.10
C HIS A 120 8.24 -0.55 -4.68
N ILE A 121 9.50 -0.23 -5.01
CA ILE A 121 10.67 -0.94 -4.47
C ILE A 121 11.72 0.00 -3.91
N ASP A 122 11.66 1.31 -4.20
CA ASP A 122 12.62 2.22 -3.59
C ASP A 122 12.37 2.32 -2.09
N SER A 123 13.43 2.55 -1.33
CA SER A 123 13.41 2.54 0.13
C SER A 123 14.03 3.81 0.71
N VAL A 124 13.66 4.16 1.95
CA VAL A 124 14.51 5.04 2.76
C VAL A 124 15.90 4.42 3.03
N PRO A 125 16.90 5.23 3.47
CA PRO A 125 18.18 4.70 3.93
C PRO A 125 18.02 3.79 5.16
N ASN A 126 18.71 2.64 5.15
CA ASN A 126 18.66 1.62 6.19
C ASN A 126 17.21 1.15 6.50
N ALA A 127 16.45 0.85 5.45
CA ALA A 127 15.08 0.36 5.53
C ALA A 127 15.01 -1.17 5.72
N GLY A 128 13.78 -1.67 5.83
CA GLY A 128 13.44 -3.09 5.78
C GLY A 128 13.38 -3.67 4.38
N ASN A 129 12.98 -4.93 4.26
CA ASN A 129 12.89 -5.66 2.99
C ASN A 129 11.44 -5.94 2.52
N PHE A 130 10.44 -5.31 3.15
CA PHE A 130 9.03 -5.62 2.89
C PHE A 130 8.22 -4.40 2.47
N ASP A 131 8.55 -3.21 2.97
CA ASP A 131 8.00 -1.92 2.53
C ASP A 131 8.10 -1.75 1.01
N GLY A 132 6.95 -1.59 0.34
CA GLY A 132 6.80 -1.67 -1.12
C GLY A 132 7.06 -3.05 -1.75
N ASP A 133 8.20 -3.66 -1.42
CA ASP A 133 8.74 -4.90 -2.01
C ASP A 133 7.73 -6.05 -2.00
N LEU A 134 7.01 -6.22 -0.89
CA LEU A 134 5.96 -7.23 -0.77
C LEU A 134 4.87 -7.06 -1.83
N GLY A 135 4.41 -5.82 -2.03
CA GLY A 135 3.33 -5.51 -2.97
C GLY A 135 3.72 -5.83 -4.42
N VAL A 136 4.93 -5.45 -4.82
CA VAL A 136 5.43 -5.72 -6.18
C VAL A 136 5.69 -7.22 -6.40
N MET A 137 6.35 -7.88 -5.46
CA MET A 137 6.66 -9.31 -5.63
C MET A 137 5.40 -10.17 -5.60
N ALA A 138 4.41 -9.81 -4.77
CA ALA A 138 3.09 -10.43 -4.80
C ALA A 138 2.34 -10.16 -6.10
N ALA A 139 2.44 -8.95 -6.68
CA ALA A 139 1.81 -8.65 -7.97
C ALA A 139 2.37 -9.53 -9.10
N LEU A 140 3.69 -9.70 -9.18
CA LEU A 140 4.27 -10.62 -10.17
C LEU A 140 3.83 -12.07 -9.93
N GLU A 141 3.78 -12.49 -8.66
CA GLU A 141 3.33 -13.83 -8.29
C GLU A 141 1.85 -14.08 -8.65
N VAL A 142 0.98 -13.09 -8.50
CA VAL A 142 -0.43 -13.14 -8.94
C VAL A 142 -0.53 -13.35 -10.44
N LEU A 143 0.21 -12.58 -11.25
CA LEU A 143 0.17 -12.73 -12.71
C LEU A 143 0.62 -14.13 -13.13
N GLN A 144 1.70 -14.63 -12.52
CA GLN A 144 2.24 -15.95 -12.83
C GLN A 144 1.32 -17.09 -12.37
N ALA A 145 0.66 -16.96 -11.21
CA ALA A 145 -0.33 -17.91 -10.73
C ALA A 145 -1.55 -17.99 -11.66
N VAL A 146 -2.02 -16.84 -12.17
CA VAL A 146 -3.12 -16.76 -13.15
C VAL A 146 -2.75 -17.43 -14.47
N GLN A 147 -1.55 -17.18 -14.99
CA GLN A 147 -1.06 -17.83 -16.21
C GLN A 147 -0.89 -19.34 -16.04
N ALA A 148 -0.25 -19.79 -14.95
CA ALA A 148 -0.04 -21.21 -14.67
C ALA A 148 -1.38 -21.96 -14.49
N GLY A 149 -2.35 -21.33 -13.84
CA GLY A 149 -3.72 -21.83 -13.71
C GLY A 149 -4.57 -21.72 -14.97
N LYS A 150 -4.06 -21.10 -16.05
CA LYS A 150 -4.77 -20.83 -17.32
C LYS A 150 -6.12 -20.11 -17.12
N VAL A 151 -6.20 -19.27 -16.09
CA VAL A 151 -7.44 -18.59 -15.69
C VAL A 151 -7.84 -17.56 -16.75
N GLN A 152 -9.08 -17.65 -17.22
CA GLN A 152 -9.65 -16.66 -18.13
C GLN A 152 -10.25 -15.51 -17.32
N THR A 153 -9.76 -14.30 -17.57
CA THR A 153 -10.28 -13.06 -16.97
C THR A 153 -10.99 -12.22 -18.01
N ARG A 154 -11.92 -11.36 -17.57
CA ARG A 154 -12.62 -10.40 -18.45
C ARG A 154 -11.77 -9.16 -18.67
N HIS A 155 -11.20 -8.62 -17.60
CA HIS A 155 -10.30 -7.48 -17.61
C HIS A 155 -8.85 -7.95 -17.67
N PRO A 156 -7.97 -7.15 -18.28
CA PRO A 156 -6.55 -7.38 -18.14
C PRO A 156 -6.14 -7.22 -16.67
N LEU A 157 -5.33 -8.14 -16.19
CA LEU A 157 -4.66 -8.02 -14.90
C LEU A 157 -3.30 -7.38 -15.15
N GLU A 158 -3.04 -6.24 -14.53
CA GLU A 158 -1.81 -5.45 -14.76
C GLU A 158 -1.08 -5.21 -13.45
N MET A 159 0.17 -5.67 -13.36
CA MET A 159 1.05 -5.27 -12.28
C MET A 159 1.65 -3.89 -12.56
N VAL A 160 1.96 -3.15 -11.50
CA VAL A 160 2.76 -1.93 -11.56
C VAL A 160 3.87 -1.94 -10.51
N LEU A 161 5.05 -1.44 -10.91
CA LEU A 161 6.09 -0.97 -10.03
C LEU A 161 6.18 0.54 -10.21
N TRP A 162 5.70 1.28 -9.20
CA TRP A 162 5.79 2.72 -9.15
C TRP A 162 7.24 3.14 -8.93
N ALA A 163 7.66 4.21 -9.60
CA ALA A 163 8.97 4.79 -9.38
C ALA A 163 8.90 5.87 -8.29
N HIS A 164 9.84 5.82 -7.35
CA HIS A 164 10.10 6.90 -6.40
C HIS A 164 8.88 7.21 -5.53
N GLU A 165 8.42 6.20 -4.82
CA GLU A 165 7.40 6.37 -3.79
C GLU A 165 7.99 7.06 -2.57
N GLU A 166 9.20 6.68 -2.17
CA GLU A 166 9.80 7.19 -0.94
C GLU A 166 10.29 8.62 -1.12
N SER A 167 10.14 9.43 -0.08
CA SER A 167 10.41 10.88 -0.19
C SER A 167 11.89 11.28 -0.16
N THR A 168 12.82 10.31 -0.09
CA THR A 168 14.25 10.56 0.11
C THR A 168 14.86 11.41 -1.01
N ALA A 169 14.55 11.10 -2.28
CA ALA A 169 15.01 11.92 -3.39
C ALA A 169 14.02 13.08 -3.63
N PHE A 170 14.56 14.28 -3.88
CA PHE A 170 13.75 15.49 -4.12
C PHE A 170 12.78 15.91 -2.99
N GLY A 171 12.74 15.23 -1.83
CA GLY A 171 11.93 15.59 -0.66
C GLY A 171 10.42 15.41 -0.81
N VAL A 172 9.97 14.69 -1.85
CA VAL A 172 8.56 14.48 -2.16
C VAL A 172 8.36 13.06 -2.67
N GLY A 173 7.61 12.26 -1.92
CA GLY A 173 7.27 10.88 -2.28
C GLY A 173 6.11 10.75 -3.28
N THR A 174 5.77 9.52 -3.63
CA THR A 174 4.75 9.12 -4.63
C THR A 174 4.98 9.78 -5.99
N ALA A 175 6.24 10.05 -6.35
CA ALA A 175 6.54 11.00 -7.41
C ALA A 175 6.01 10.55 -8.77
N ALA A 176 6.21 9.29 -9.17
CA ALA A 176 5.73 8.84 -10.46
C ALA A 176 4.22 8.58 -10.49
N SER A 177 3.61 8.12 -9.38
CA SER A 177 2.15 7.97 -9.31
C SER A 177 1.43 9.34 -9.29
N ARG A 178 2.05 10.39 -8.73
CA ARG A 178 1.60 11.78 -8.86
C ARG A 178 1.58 12.25 -10.32
N ILE A 179 2.67 12.02 -11.05
CA ILE A 179 2.76 12.33 -12.48
C ILE A 179 1.64 11.63 -13.24
N VAL A 180 1.45 10.34 -13.00
CA VAL A 180 0.40 9.54 -13.62
C VAL A 180 -1.01 10.04 -13.28
N ALA A 181 -1.22 10.55 -12.07
CA ALA A 181 -2.47 11.20 -11.67
C ALA A 181 -2.63 12.65 -12.19
N GLY A 182 -1.68 13.15 -12.98
CA GLY A 182 -1.70 14.50 -13.56
C GLY A 182 -1.25 15.61 -12.61
N ASP A 183 -0.63 15.28 -11.47
CA ASP A 183 -0.05 16.26 -10.55
C ASP A 183 1.40 16.58 -10.96
N LEU A 184 1.52 17.42 -11.99
CA LEU A 184 2.76 17.99 -12.50
C LEU A 184 2.75 19.50 -12.28
N GLN A 185 3.75 20.02 -11.57
CA GLN A 185 3.93 21.45 -11.36
C GLN A 185 4.98 22.02 -12.32
N ALA A 186 4.86 23.31 -12.65
CA ALA A 186 5.88 24.01 -13.43
C ALA A 186 7.24 23.93 -12.74
N GLY A 187 8.28 23.56 -13.49
CA GLY A 187 9.65 23.41 -12.97
C GLY A 187 9.93 22.10 -12.22
N ASP A 188 8.97 21.17 -12.11
CA ASP A 188 9.20 19.89 -11.42
C ASP A 188 10.38 19.10 -12.00
N MET A 189 10.55 19.15 -13.33
CA MET A 189 11.64 18.46 -14.04
C MET A 189 13.02 19.10 -13.82
N ASP A 190 13.05 20.37 -13.39
CA ASP A 190 14.27 21.14 -13.11
C ASP A 190 14.72 21.06 -11.65
N ARG A 191 13.87 20.52 -10.77
CA ARG A 191 14.23 20.30 -9.37
C ARG A 191 15.49 19.46 -9.28
N THR A 192 16.38 19.83 -8.36
CA THR A 192 17.65 19.15 -8.16
C THR A 192 17.70 18.44 -6.82
N TRP A 193 18.35 17.29 -6.78
CA TRP A 193 18.69 16.55 -5.58
C TRP A 193 20.09 15.96 -5.76
N ASN A 194 20.99 16.24 -4.82
CA ASN A 194 22.40 15.84 -4.91
C ASN A 194 23.06 16.20 -6.26
N GLY A 195 22.73 17.38 -6.81
CA GLY A 195 23.26 17.87 -8.09
C GLY A 195 22.61 17.25 -9.34
N MET A 196 21.69 16.30 -9.20
CA MET A 196 20.97 15.67 -10.31
C MET A 196 19.59 16.33 -10.51
N LYS A 197 19.27 16.71 -11.75
CA LYS A 197 17.91 17.15 -12.10
C LYS A 197 16.94 15.97 -12.12
N ARG A 198 15.67 16.22 -11.78
CA ARG A 198 14.62 15.18 -11.83
C ARG A 198 14.45 14.59 -13.23
N SER A 199 14.55 15.40 -14.29
CA SER A 199 14.50 14.90 -15.67
C SER A 199 15.61 13.86 -15.94
N ASP A 200 16.83 14.12 -15.52
CA ASP A 200 17.95 13.17 -15.68
C ASP A 200 17.74 11.91 -14.83
N ALA A 201 17.21 12.06 -13.62
CA ALA A 201 16.85 10.93 -12.76
C ALA A 201 15.82 10.01 -13.44
N ILE A 202 14.76 10.56 -14.03
CA ILE A 202 13.75 9.79 -14.79
C ILE A 202 14.39 9.10 -16.00
N ARG A 203 15.29 9.75 -16.73
CA ARG A 203 16.03 9.11 -17.84
C ARG A 203 16.85 7.91 -17.38
N ARG A 204 17.45 7.95 -16.18
CA ARG A 204 18.24 6.83 -15.64
C ARG A 204 17.42 5.56 -15.46
N ILE A 205 16.14 5.67 -15.15
CA ILE A 205 15.20 4.54 -15.02
C ILE A 205 14.44 4.26 -16.33
N ALA A 206 14.99 4.68 -17.48
CA ALA A 206 14.41 4.53 -18.82
C ALA A 206 13.07 5.25 -19.05
N GLY A 207 12.74 6.23 -18.19
CA GLY A 207 11.65 7.16 -18.44
C GLY A 207 12.00 8.19 -19.51
N ARG A 208 10.99 8.92 -19.96
CA ARG A 208 11.06 9.92 -21.04
C ARG A 208 10.50 11.25 -20.53
N PRO A 209 11.31 12.06 -19.80
CA PRO A 209 10.82 13.30 -19.19
C PRO A 209 10.38 14.34 -20.23
N ASP A 210 10.90 14.28 -21.45
CA ASP A 210 10.51 15.16 -22.56
C ASP A 210 9.12 14.79 -23.12
N GLU A 211 8.60 13.61 -22.78
CA GLU A 211 7.27 13.11 -23.11
C GLU A 211 6.44 12.83 -21.84
N ILE A 212 6.75 13.49 -20.72
CA ILE A 212 6.21 13.12 -19.40
C ILE A 212 4.68 13.13 -19.34
N GLU A 213 4.05 14.00 -20.12
CA GLU A 213 2.59 14.09 -20.24
C GLU A 213 1.95 12.79 -20.76
N THR A 214 2.69 11.98 -21.52
CA THR A 214 2.22 10.68 -22.00
C THR A 214 2.10 9.63 -20.89
N ALA A 215 2.66 9.88 -19.70
CA ALA A 215 2.45 9.04 -18.52
C ALA A 215 1.11 9.34 -17.83
N ILE A 216 0.52 10.53 -18.04
CA ILE A 216 -0.73 10.93 -17.39
C ILE A 216 -1.86 9.98 -17.80
N ARG A 217 -2.72 9.64 -16.83
CA ARG A 217 -3.90 8.78 -17.01
C ARG A 217 -5.16 9.50 -16.55
N GLY A 218 -6.21 9.39 -17.36
CA GLY A 218 -7.52 9.94 -17.06
C GLY A 218 -8.33 9.04 -16.11
N LYS A 219 -9.40 9.60 -15.56
CA LYS A 219 -10.39 8.82 -14.78
C LYS A 219 -10.95 7.68 -15.62
N GLY A 220 -11.06 6.49 -15.03
CA GLY A 220 -11.59 5.30 -15.71
C GLY A 220 -10.57 4.54 -16.57
N THR A 221 -9.30 4.96 -16.60
CA THR A 221 -8.20 4.18 -17.22
C THR A 221 -8.11 2.77 -16.63
N TRP A 222 -8.27 2.67 -15.31
CA TRP A 222 -8.28 1.39 -14.60
C TRP A 222 -9.65 1.11 -14.02
N HIS A 223 -10.03 -0.15 -14.07
CA HIS A 223 -11.22 -0.65 -13.38
C HIS A 223 -11.04 -0.40 -11.88
N SER A 224 -9.90 -0.81 -11.33
CA SER A 224 -9.57 -0.66 -9.92
C SER A 224 -8.06 -0.76 -9.69
N TYR A 225 -7.60 -0.27 -8.56
CA TYR A 225 -6.25 -0.46 -8.04
C TYR A 225 -6.28 -1.15 -6.68
N VAL A 226 -5.46 -2.19 -6.50
CA VAL A 226 -5.29 -2.89 -5.22
C VAL A 226 -3.81 -2.93 -4.85
N GLU A 227 -3.47 -2.37 -3.71
CA GLU A 227 -2.09 -2.38 -3.19
C GLU A 227 -1.99 -3.29 -1.97
N LEU A 228 -1.15 -4.32 -2.06
CA LEU A 228 -0.75 -5.12 -0.90
C LEU A 228 0.45 -4.45 -0.27
N HIS A 229 0.40 -4.24 1.03
CA HIS A 229 1.47 -3.58 1.77
C HIS A 229 1.58 -4.13 3.19
N ILE A 230 2.73 -3.95 3.83
CA ILE A 230 2.83 -4.13 5.29
C ILE A 230 2.09 -2.99 6.00
N GLU A 231 1.55 -3.24 7.20
CA GLU A 231 0.84 -2.20 7.98
C GLU A 231 1.75 -1.01 8.34
N GLN A 232 3.03 -1.29 8.57
CA GLN A 232 4.04 -0.40 9.17
C GLN A 232 3.73 -0.02 10.64
N GLY A 233 2.46 -0.06 11.04
CA GLY A 233 1.98 -0.03 12.42
C GLY A 233 1.93 -1.43 13.07
N GLY A 234 1.66 -1.46 14.38
CA GLY A 234 1.59 -2.69 15.17
C GLY A 234 0.18 -3.14 15.53
N THR A 235 -0.86 -2.64 14.85
CA THR A 235 -2.26 -2.90 15.22
C THR A 235 -2.65 -4.34 14.93
N LEU A 236 -2.37 -4.81 13.71
CA LEU A 236 -2.65 -6.18 13.27
C LEU A 236 -1.82 -7.19 14.04
N ASP A 237 -0.52 -6.91 14.27
CA ASP A 237 0.35 -7.78 15.08
C ASP A 237 -0.13 -7.89 16.54
N LYS A 238 -0.48 -6.78 17.18
CA LYS A 238 -1.02 -6.80 18.56
C LYS A 238 -2.36 -7.52 18.65
N ALA A 239 -3.22 -7.35 17.63
CA ALA A 239 -4.53 -7.99 17.58
C ALA A 239 -4.48 -9.44 17.07
N LYS A 240 -3.33 -9.90 16.57
CA LYS A 240 -3.16 -11.21 15.91
C LYS A 240 -4.16 -11.43 14.78
N VAL A 241 -4.35 -10.39 13.96
CA VAL A 241 -5.21 -10.41 12.77
C VAL A 241 -4.34 -10.39 11.52
N PRO A 242 -4.42 -11.39 10.63
CA PRO A 242 -3.50 -11.53 9.50
C PRO A 242 -3.76 -10.55 8.35
N ILE A 243 -4.97 -9.99 8.25
CA ILE A 243 -5.36 -9.14 7.13
C ILE A 243 -6.03 -7.85 7.61
N GLY A 244 -5.47 -6.73 7.20
CA GLY A 244 -6.06 -5.41 7.30
C GLY A 244 -6.80 -5.02 6.02
N ILE A 245 -8.07 -4.62 6.14
CA ILE A 245 -8.82 -3.98 5.05
C ILE A 245 -8.72 -2.48 5.26
N VAL A 246 -7.92 -1.81 4.43
CA VAL A 246 -7.66 -0.38 4.62
C VAL A 246 -8.91 0.45 4.33
N GLU A 247 -9.23 1.37 5.25
CA GLU A 247 -10.37 2.31 5.16
C GLU A 247 -10.07 3.50 4.26
N GLY A 248 -8.81 3.87 4.19
CA GLY A 248 -8.27 4.95 3.41
C GLY A 248 -6.88 5.32 3.93
N ILE A 249 -6.24 6.24 3.23
CA ILE A 249 -5.00 6.88 3.65
C ILE A 249 -5.37 8.21 4.31
N VAL A 250 -4.85 8.43 5.53
CA VAL A 250 -5.14 9.64 6.30
C VAL A 250 -4.72 10.91 5.58
N GLY A 251 -5.49 11.98 5.79
CA GLY A 251 -5.04 13.33 5.50
C GLY A 251 -4.03 13.81 6.55
N ILE A 252 -3.29 14.86 6.21
CA ILE A 252 -2.26 15.44 7.08
C ILE A 252 -2.43 16.95 7.10
N HIS A 253 -2.53 17.54 8.28
CA HIS A 253 -2.41 18.99 8.47
C HIS A 253 -1.17 19.26 9.30
N ARG A 254 -0.19 19.96 8.73
CA ARG A 254 1.05 20.34 9.42
C ARG A 254 1.12 21.84 9.60
N TYR A 255 1.36 22.26 10.83
CA TYR A 255 1.54 23.65 11.23
C TYR A 255 3.01 23.89 11.60
N ASP A 256 3.57 24.99 11.11
CA ASP A 256 4.73 25.61 11.73
C ASP A 256 4.22 26.56 12.81
N VAL A 257 4.72 26.39 14.02
CA VAL A 257 4.33 27.17 15.19
C VAL A 257 5.54 27.93 15.70
N VAL A 258 5.37 29.23 15.92
CA VAL A 258 6.38 30.10 16.52
C VAL A 258 5.84 30.60 17.85
N VAL A 259 6.59 30.36 18.92
CA VAL A 259 6.34 30.87 20.26
C VAL A 259 7.37 31.94 20.55
N GLU A 260 6.94 33.17 20.76
CA GLU A 260 7.79 34.32 21.07
C GLU A 260 7.56 34.75 22.52
N GLY A 261 8.63 34.72 23.29
CA GLY A 261 8.72 35.22 24.65
C GLY A 261 9.78 36.32 24.74
N PHE A 262 10.56 36.30 25.82
CA PHE A 262 11.62 37.28 26.02
C PHE A 262 12.86 36.65 26.64
N ALA A 263 13.97 36.66 25.91
CA ALA A 263 15.22 36.11 26.40
C ALA A 263 15.82 36.97 27.51
N ASN A 264 16.17 36.35 28.64
CA ASN A 264 16.81 37.04 29.75
C ASN A 264 17.63 36.07 30.63
N HIS A 265 18.41 36.60 31.56
CA HIS A 265 19.32 35.81 32.38
C HIS A 265 18.57 34.93 33.40
N ALA A 266 18.84 33.62 33.35
CA ALA A 266 18.08 32.63 34.12
C ALA A 266 18.23 32.75 35.64
N GLY A 267 19.32 33.34 36.14
CA GLY A 267 19.56 33.50 37.58
C GLY A 267 18.98 34.78 38.18
N THR A 268 18.79 35.82 37.37
CA THR A 268 18.47 37.18 37.87
C THR A 268 17.07 37.62 37.53
N THR A 269 16.39 36.98 36.57
CA THR A 269 14.98 37.27 36.26
C THR A 269 14.05 36.47 37.18
N PRO A 270 13.26 37.13 38.05
CA PRO A 270 12.28 36.46 38.91
C PRO A 270 11.25 35.66 38.12
N MET A 271 10.75 34.56 38.69
CA MET A 271 9.78 33.67 38.00
C MET A 271 8.49 34.40 37.58
N THR A 272 8.04 35.36 38.39
CA THR A 272 6.84 36.18 38.14
C THR A 272 7.00 37.17 36.99
N GLU A 273 8.20 37.34 36.44
CA GLU A 273 8.49 38.30 35.36
C GLU A 273 8.81 37.61 34.02
N ARG A 274 8.95 36.28 34.01
CA ARG A 274 9.38 35.55 32.82
C ARG A 274 8.28 35.50 31.76
N GLN A 275 8.73 35.58 30.51
CA GLN A 275 7.98 35.25 29.30
C GLN A 275 8.76 34.11 28.61
N ASP A 276 8.69 32.92 29.21
CA ASP A 276 9.52 31.79 28.81
C ASP A 276 8.87 31.03 27.64
N ALA A 277 9.46 31.16 26.45
CA ALA A 277 8.93 30.53 25.24
C ALA A 277 8.96 29.00 25.31
N MET A 278 9.92 28.40 26.02
CA MET A 278 10.02 26.95 26.13
C MET A 278 8.97 26.37 27.09
N VAL A 279 8.65 27.09 28.18
CA VAL A 279 7.52 26.71 29.05
C VAL A 279 6.22 26.71 28.26
N ALA A 280 5.93 27.76 27.49
CA ALA A 280 4.75 27.82 26.64
C ALA A 280 4.72 26.70 25.58
N ALA A 281 5.84 26.45 24.89
CA ALA A 281 5.94 25.36 23.92
C ALA A 281 5.77 23.96 24.55
N SER A 282 6.25 23.75 25.78
CA SER A 282 6.08 22.49 26.51
C SER A 282 4.61 22.22 26.85
N GLN A 283 3.87 23.25 27.27
CA GLN A 283 2.43 23.15 27.51
C GLN A 283 1.67 22.87 26.21
N LEU A 284 2.08 23.52 25.12
CA LEU A 284 1.46 23.30 23.81
C LEU A 284 1.71 21.87 23.31
N THR A 285 2.91 21.34 23.53
CA THR A 285 3.27 19.94 23.19
C THR A 285 2.37 18.94 23.90
N LEU A 286 2.13 19.14 25.21
CA LEU A 286 1.18 18.30 25.96
C LEU A 286 -0.26 18.47 25.47
N ALA A 287 -0.65 19.69 25.10
CA ALA A 287 -1.98 19.95 24.56
C ALA A 287 -2.23 19.22 23.23
N VAL A 288 -1.25 19.15 22.33
CA VAL A 288 -1.35 18.39 21.06
C VAL A 288 -1.71 16.92 21.34
N ARG A 289 -0.96 16.26 22.24
CA ARG A 289 -1.23 14.87 22.65
C ARG A 289 -2.64 14.74 23.22
N ASP A 290 -3.01 15.61 24.16
CA ASP A 290 -4.28 15.51 24.89
C ASP A 290 -5.48 15.74 23.97
N ILE A 291 -5.42 16.73 23.08
CA ILE A 291 -6.47 17.02 22.10
C ILE A 291 -6.66 15.83 21.16
N ALA A 292 -5.58 15.27 20.63
CA ALA A 292 -5.66 14.09 19.77
C ALA A 292 -6.18 12.86 20.53
N SER A 293 -5.75 12.63 21.78
CA SER A 293 -6.09 11.41 22.53
C SER A 293 -7.51 11.41 23.12
N ARG A 294 -8.13 12.57 23.36
CA ARG A 294 -9.47 12.66 23.96
C ARG A 294 -10.60 12.37 22.98
N ARG A 295 -10.36 12.56 21.69
CA ARG A 295 -11.36 12.28 20.67
C ARG A 295 -11.48 10.76 20.47
N GLN A 296 -12.69 10.25 20.35
CA GLN A 296 -12.89 8.88 19.90
C GLN A 296 -12.54 8.77 18.41
N GLY A 297 -11.74 7.77 18.05
CA GLY A 297 -11.27 7.59 16.68
C GLY A 297 -9.84 7.10 16.64
N ARG A 298 -9.19 7.30 15.49
CA ARG A 298 -7.80 6.91 15.24
C ARG A 298 -6.91 8.09 14.83
N GLN A 299 -7.37 9.32 15.07
CA GLN A 299 -6.56 10.51 14.87
C GLN A 299 -5.28 10.45 15.69
N VAL A 300 -4.20 11.00 15.13
CA VAL A 300 -2.93 11.16 15.83
C VAL A 300 -2.50 12.63 15.77
N GLY A 301 -1.85 13.08 16.84
CA GLY A 301 -1.25 14.40 16.96
C GLY A 301 0.21 14.28 17.38
N THR A 302 1.11 15.00 16.72
CA THR A 302 2.55 14.86 16.96
C THR A 302 3.26 16.19 16.88
N VAL A 303 4.19 16.42 17.81
CA VAL A 303 5.22 17.45 17.72
C VAL A 303 6.52 16.74 17.37
N GLY A 304 6.98 16.90 16.13
CA GLY A 304 8.12 16.15 15.61
C GLY A 304 9.43 16.93 15.58
N ARG A 305 9.37 18.26 15.70
CA ARG A 305 10.52 19.16 15.63
C ARG A 305 10.33 20.31 16.62
N ILE A 306 11.39 20.62 17.37
CA ILE A 306 11.48 21.79 18.25
C ILE A 306 12.87 22.39 18.09
N GLU A 307 12.93 23.69 17.82
CA GLU A 307 14.14 24.50 17.75
C GLU A 307 14.00 25.64 18.77
N ILE A 308 15.02 25.83 19.60
CA ILE A 308 15.00 26.76 20.74
C ILE A 308 16.02 27.86 20.47
N GLU A 309 15.70 29.12 20.78
CA GLU A 309 16.60 30.25 20.66
C GLU A 309 16.67 31.02 22.01
N PRO A 310 17.87 31.30 22.56
CA PRO A 310 19.21 31.01 22.02
C PRO A 310 19.75 29.60 22.34
N ASN A 311 18.96 28.73 23.00
CA ASN A 311 19.37 27.39 23.43
C ASN A 311 20.61 27.35 24.36
N SER A 312 20.70 28.31 25.29
CA SER A 312 21.78 28.36 26.29
C SER A 312 21.23 27.97 27.68
N PRO A 313 21.95 27.15 28.47
CA PRO A 313 21.46 26.63 29.75
C PRO A 313 21.17 27.70 30.81
N ASN A 314 21.78 28.89 30.70
CA ASN A 314 21.63 30.00 31.64
C ASN A 314 20.80 31.17 31.10
N VAL A 315 20.05 30.97 30.01
CA VAL A 315 19.20 31.99 29.39
C VAL A 315 17.77 31.45 29.28
N ILE A 316 16.81 32.26 29.72
CA ILE A 316 15.38 32.02 29.49
C ILE A 316 15.15 32.03 27.97
N PRO A 317 14.56 31.00 27.35
CA PRO A 317 14.32 31.00 25.92
C PRO A 317 13.38 32.12 25.48
N GLY A 318 13.84 32.93 24.53
CA GLY A 318 13.06 34.04 23.96
C GLY A 318 12.21 33.63 22.77
N LYS A 319 12.55 32.51 22.11
CA LYS A 319 11.79 32.00 20.97
C LYS A 319 11.91 30.49 20.87
N VAL A 320 10.81 29.85 20.46
CA VAL A 320 10.77 28.44 20.06
C VAL A 320 10.04 28.32 18.74
N THR A 321 10.62 27.58 17.80
CA THR A 321 9.96 27.17 16.56
C THR A 321 9.68 25.67 16.63
N MET A 322 8.44 25.25 16.42
CA MET A 322 8.06 23.84 16.52
C MET A 322 7.11 23.41 15.39
N SER A 323 7.06 22.12 15.10
CA SER A 323 6.04 21.55 14.22
C SER A 323 4.88 20.97 15.04
N VAL A 324 3.66 21.12 14.52
CA VAL A 324 2.47 20.40 15.00
C VAL A 324 1.83 19.71 13.81
N GLU A 325 1.61 18.41 13.90
CA GLU A 325 1.00 17.61 12.84
C GLU A 325 -0.20 16.83 13.38
N PHE A 326 -1.30 16.86 12.64
CA PHE A 326 -2.45 15.98 12.86
C PHE A 326 -2.69 15.11 11.63
N ARG A 327 -3.09 13.86 11.87
CA ARG A 327 -3.55 12.94 10.83
C ARG A 327 -4.89 12.31 11.19
N ASP A 328 -5.78 12.20 10.21
CA ASP A 328 -7.09 11.55 10.33
C ASP A 328 -7.68 11.27 8.93
N LEU A 329 -8.62 10.32 8.82
CA LEU A 329 -9.35 10.07 7.57
C LEU A 329 -10.36 11.18 7.23
N SER A 330 -10.81 11.92 8.23
CA SER A 330 -11.77 13.00 8.07
C SER A 330 -11.08 14.35 8.03
N GLU A 331 -11.17 14.99 6.87
CA GLU A 331 -10.72 16.36 6.67
C GLU A 331 -11.43 17.35 7.63
N GLN A 332 -12.68 17.05 8.04
CA GLN A 332 -13.37 17.84 9.06
C GLN A 332 -12.71 17.68 10.43
N VAL A 333 -12.35 16.46 10.82
CA VAL A 333 -11.64 16.20 12.08
C VAL A 333 -10.30 16.94 12.12
N LEU A 334 -9.55 16.94 11.03
CA LEU A 334 -8.28 17.67 10.93
C LEU A 334 -8.46 19.17 11.18
N ARG A 335 -9.48 19.79 10.56
CA ARG A 335 -9.80 21.20 10.81
C ARG A 335 -10.19 21.45 12.26
N GLU A 336 -11.04 20.60 12.84
CA GLU A 336 -11.46 20.71 14.24
C GLU A 336 -10.27 20.60 15.22
N LEU A 337 -9.34 19.68 14.98
CA LEU A 337 -8.11 19.55 15.78
C LEU A 337 -7.22 20.79 15.64
N GLY A 338 -7.08 21.30 14.42
CA GLY A 338 -6.38 22.54 14.12
C GLY A 338 -6.95 23.75 14.86
N ASP A 339 -8.27 23.89 14.91
CA ASP A 339 -8.93 24.99 15.60
C ASP A 339 -8.82 24.85 17.13
N GLN A 340 -8.95 23.63 17.65
CA GLN A 340 -8.76 23.34 19.08
C GLN A 340 -7.34 23.66 19.55
N ILE A 341 -6.30 23.28 18.79
CA ILE A 341 -4.91 23.56 19.20
C ILE A 341 -4.60 25.06 19.14
N LYS A 342 -5.13 25.79 18.15
CA LYS A 342 -4.98 27.25 18.07
C LYS A 342 -5.64 27.94 19.25
N ALA A 343 -6.86 27.51 19.61
CA ALA A 343 -7.57 28.05 20.77
C ALA A 343 -6.80 27.77 22.07
N ARG A 344 -6.26 26.55 22.25
CA ARG A 344 -5.43 26.24 23.42
C ARG A 344 -4.11 27.00 23.42
N GLY A 345 -3.49 27.20 22.26
CA GLY A 345 -2.31 28.04 22.09
C GLY A 345 -2.55 29.49 22.52
N ALA A 346 -3.70 30.08 22.15
CA ALA A 346 -4.07 31.42 22.58
C ALA A 346 -4.22 31.52 24.12
N ALA A 347 -4.82 30.51 24.76
CA ALA A 347 -4.92 30.45 26.22
C ALA A 347 -3.55 30.34 26.89
N ILE A 348 -2.67 29.46 26.40
CA ILE A 348 -1.29 29.29 26.89
C ILE A 348 -0.50 30.60 26.73
N GLY A 349 -0.61 31.27 25.58
CA GLY A 349 0.05 32.55 25.34
C GLY A 349 -0.33 33.60 26.39
N LYS A 350 -1.62 33.69 26.74
CA LYS A 350 -2.08 34.57 27.83
C LYS A 350 -1.55 34.16 29.20
N GLU A 351 -1.61 32.87 29.55
CA GLU A 351 -1.13 32.33 30.83
C GLU A 351 0.38 32.57 31.03
N THR A 352 1.16 32.47 29.96
CA THR A 352 2.63 32.55 29.98
C THR A 352 3.18 33.92 29.58
N ARG A 353 2.32 34.87 29.19
CA ARG A 353 2.69 36.17 28.60
C ARG A 353 3.63 36.01 27.40
N THR A 354 3.32 35.05 26.53
CA THR A 354 4.02 34.81 25.25
C THR A 354 3.07 34.98 24.07
N THR A 355 3.63 35.17 22.87
CA THR A 355 2.87 35.20 21.61
C THR A 355 3.04 33.85 20.91
N ILE A 356 1.95 33.20 20.52
CA ILE A 356 1.99 31.92 19.79
C ILE A 356 1.30 32.10 18.44
N THR A 357 2.05 31.89 17.36
CA THR A 357 1.56 32.01 15.99
C THR A 357 1.58 30.66 15.29
N PHE A 358 0.49 30.33 14.61
CA PHE A 358 0.35 29.11 13.82
C PHE A 358 0.28 29.45 12.33
N ARG A 359 1.12 28.80 11.52
CA ARG A 359 1.06 28.84 10.06
C ARG A 359 0.77 27.44 9.54
N LEU A 360 -0.32 27.25 8.82
CA LEU A 360 -0.56 25.98 8.11
C LEU A 360 0.49 25.85 7.01
N ALA A 361 1.46 24.96 7.22
CA ALA A 361 2.64 24.84 6.38
C ALA A 361 2.39 23.92 5.18
N SER A 362 1.63 22.83 5.39
CA SER A 362 1.26 21.90 4.32
C SER A 362 0.01 21.12 4.69
N THR A 363 -0.76 20.75 3.67
CA THR A 363 -1.88 19.81 3.79
C THR A 363 -1.72 18.66 2.81
N ASN A 364 -2.26 17.51 3.20
CA ASN A 364 -2.53 16.39 2.30
C ASN A 364 -3.97 15.93 2.54
N SER A 365 -4.74 15.77 1.47
CA SER A 365 -6.13 15.32 1.58
C SER A 365 -6.20 13.82 1.86
N PRO A 366 -7.15 13.37 2.68
CA PRO A 366 -7.42 11.94 2.84
C PRO A 366 -7.78 11.30 1.50
N ALA A 367 -7.35 10.06 1.29
CA ALA A 367 -7.73 9.24 0.14
C ALA A 367 -8.52 8.02 0.63
N MET A 368 -9.83 8.06 0.46
CA MET A 368 -10.72 6.99 0.93
C MET A 368 -10.64 5.75 0.04
N ALA A 369 -10.60 4.57 0.66
CA ALA A 369 -10.75 3.33 -0.06
C ALA A 369 -12.18 3.21 -0.60
N THR A 370 -12.32 2.62 -1.79
CA THR A 370 -13.62 2.43 -2.42
C THR A 370 -14.32 1.20 -1.84
N SER A 371 -15.56 1.36 -1.37
CA SER A 371 -16.34 0.29 -0.70
C SER A 371 -16.34 -1.03 -1.48
N ARG A 372 -16.55 -0.98 -2.80
CA ARG A 372 -16.57 -2.18 -3.65
C ARG A 372 -15.25 -2.97 -3.63
N VAL A 373 -14.11 -2.26 -3.51
CA VAL A 373 -12.77 -2.87 -3.44
C VAL A 373 -12.54 -3.45 -2.05
N GLN A 374 -12.91 -2.71 -1.00
CA GLN A 374 -12.83 -3.22 0.38
C GLN A 374 -13.68 -4.47 0.60
N GLU A 375 -14.89 -4.51 0.02
CA GLU A 375 -15.75 -5.69 0.07
C GLU A 375 -15.17 -6.87 -0.70
N ALA A 376 -14.51 -6.63 -1.84
CA ALA A 376 -13.80 -7.67 -2.58
C ALA A 376 -12.65 -8.26 -1.75
N ILE A 377 -11.88 -7.41 -1.06
CA ILE A 377 -10.84 -7.84 -0.12
C ILE A 377 -11.45 -8.67 1.02
N GLY A 378 -12.56 -8.21 1.61
CA GLY A 378 -13.24 -8.96 2.69
C GLY A 378 -13.73 -10.33 2.24
N ARG A 379 -14.32 -10.44 1.03
CA ARG A 379 -14.72 -11.73 0.44
C ARG A 379 -13.51 -12.61 0.13
N ALA A 380 -12.42 -12.03 -0.37
CA ALA A 380 -11.19 -12.77 -0.65
C ALA A 380 -10.58 -13.36 0.63
N ALA A 381 -10.48 -12.58 1.70
CA ALA A 381 -10.01 -13.05 2.99
C ALA A 381 -10.93 -14.13 3.60
N ALA A 382 -12.25 -13.97 3.49
CA ALA A 382 -13.21 -14.98 3.93
C ALA A 382 -13.07 -16.30 3.16
N LYS A 383 -12.84 -16.25 1.84
CA LYS A 383 -12.54 -17.43 1.01
C LYS A 383 -11.24 -18.12 1.42
N ALA A 384 -10.28 -17.38 1.98
CA ALA A 384 -9.03 -17.90 2.53
C ALA A 384 -9.15 -18.31 4.02
N SER A 385 -10.33 -18.20 4.64
CA SER A 385 -10.56 -18.44 6.07
C SER A 385 -9.69 -17.58 6.99
N LEU A 386 -9.40 -16.34 6.57
CA LEU A 386 -8.57 -15.40 7.32
C LEU A 386 -9.43 -14.36 8.04
N ASN A 387 -9.09 -14.08 9.31
CA ASN A 387 -9.68 -12.98 10.06
C ASN A 387 -9.23 -11.64 9.49
N THR A 388 -10.12 -10.65 9.55
CA THR A 388 -9.86 -9.31 9.02
C THR A 388 -10.13 -8.21 10.04
N MET A 389 -9.39 -7.11 9.94
CA MET A 389 -9.65 -5.87 10.69
C MET A 389 -9.72 -4.69 9.73
N ARG A 390 -10.63 -3.74 9.95
CA ARG A 390 -10.63 -2.45 9.25
C ARG A 390 -9.77 -1.43 10.00
N LEU A 391 -8.97 -0.68 9.25
CA LEU A 391 -8.04 0.31 9.79
C LEU A 391 -7.64 1.36 8.73
N PRO A 392 -7.31 2.60 9.12
CA PRO A 392 -6.65 3.54 8.22
C PRO A 392 -5.21 3.13 7.95
N SER A 393 -4.66 3.52 6.81
CA SER A 393 -3.22 3.68 6.66
C SER A 393 -2.80 5.04 7.24
N GLY A 394 -1.87 5.01 8.18
CA GLY A 394 -1.26 6.21 8.75
C GLY A 394 -0.14 6.81 7.88
N ALA A 395 0.37 6.03 6.92
CA ALA A 395 1.45 6.41 6.00
C ALA A 395 0.91 6.78 4.61
N GLY A 396 1.71 7.51 3.84
CA GLY A 396 1.42 7.74 2.42
C GLY A 396 1.74 6.49 1.62
N HIS A 397 1.04 6.30 0.49
CA HIS A 397 1.33 5.26 -0.50
C HIS A 397 0.94 5.79 -1.87
N ASP A 398 1.44 5.17 -2.95
CA ASP A 398 1.04 5.46 -4.33
C ASP A 398 -0.47 5.35 -4.54
N ALA A 399 -1.13 4.46 -3.80
CA ALA A 399 -2.59 4.33 -3.74
C ALA A 399 -3.32 5.66 -3.51
N GLN A 400 -2.73 6.61 -2.78
CA GLN A 400 -3.30 7.94 -2.57
C GLN A 400 -3.44 8.74 -3.86
N GLN A 401 -2.47 8.58 -4.78
CA GLN A 401 -2.50 9.26 -6.08
C GLN A 401 -3.46 8.54 -7.02
N VAL A 402 -3.45 7.21 -7.01
CA VAL A 402 -4.35 6.41 -7.85
C VAL A 402 -5.83 6.63 -7.45
N ALA A 403 -6.13 6.88 -6.17
CA ALA A 403 -7.46 7.24 -5.69
C ALA A 403 -8.11 8.42 -6.44
N LYS A 404 -7.31 9.31 -7.03
CA LYS A 404 -7.79 10.47 -7.80
C LYS A 404 -8.35 10.08 -9.17
N ILE A 405 -7.95 8.92 -9.71
CA ILE A 405 -8.21 8.51 -11.09
C ILE A 405 -8.85 7.12 -11.23
N ALA A 406 -8.85 6.28 -10.19
CA ALA A 406 -9.50 4.97 -10.20
C ALA A 406 -10.00 4.56 -8.81
N PRO A 407 -11.02 3.67 -8.73
CA PRO A 407 -11.38 3.00 -7.49
C PRO A 407 -10.16 2.29 -6.89
N MET A 408 -9.86 2.55 -5.61
CA MET A 408 -8.68 1.97 -4.95
C MET A 408 -9.04 1.24 -3.66
N GLY A 409 -8.19 0.30 -3.26
CA GLY A 409 -8.19 -0.30 -1.94
C GLY A 409 -6.82 -0.85 -1.61
N MET A 410 -6.57 -1.13 -0.33
CA MET A 410 -5.31 -1.73 0.10
C MET A 410 -5.54 -2.89 1.05
N ILE A 411 -4.63 -3.86 0.97
CA ILE A 411 -4.54 -5.03 1.83
C ILE A 411 -3.33 -4.81 2.71
N PHE A 412 -3.51 -4.82 4.03
CA PHE A 412 -2.41 -4.80 4.99
C PHE A 412 -2.12 -6.17 5.55
N VAL A 413 -0.84 -6.47 5.74
CA VAL A 413 -0.36 -7.61 6.54
C VAL A 413 0.39 -7.10 7.79
N PRO A 414 0.45 -7.89 8.88
CA PRO A 414 1.12 -7.48 10.10
C PRO A 414 2.59 -7.07 9.92
N SER A 415 2.98 -5.97 10.57
CA SER A 415 4.39 -5.66 10.85
C SER A 415 4.70 -6.04 12.30
N ILE A 416 5.65 -6.96 12.50
CA ILE A 416 6.01 -7.45 13.84
C ILE A 416 6.54 -6.30 14.69
N GLY A 417 5.90 -6.05 15.83
CA GLY A 417 6.22 -4.93 16.71
C GLY A 417 5.83 -3.54 16.16
N GLY A 418 5.22 -3.47 14.97
CA GLY A 418 4.94 -2.21 14.28
C GLY A 418 6.20 -1.42 13.90
N ILE A 419 7.24 -2.14 13.48
CA ILE A 419 8.51 -1.56 13.04
C ILE A 419 8.53 -1.51 11.52
N SER A 420 8.86 -0.35 10.97
CA SER A 420 9.11 -0.13 9.54
C SER A 420 10.15 0.99 9.36
N HIS A 421 10.61 1.24 8.13
CA HIS A 421 11.69 2.18 7.82
C HIS A 421 12.95 1.92 8.66
N SER A 422 13.23 0.63 8.89
CA SER A 422 14.29 0.15 9.78
C SER A 422 14.72 -1.23 9.35
N PRO A 423 16.00 -1.63 9.52
CA PRO A 423 16.45 -2.98 9.18
C PRO A 423 15.76 -4.07 10.00
N LYS A 424 15.15 -3.68 11.13
CA LYS A 424 14.39 -4.58 12.01
C LYS A 424 12.93 -4.79 11.57
N GLU A 425 12.50 -4.14 10.49
CA GLU A 425 11.19 -4.40 9.88
C GLU A 425 11.07 -5.89 9.52
N LEU A 426 9.97 -6.49 9.95
CA LEU A 426 9.74 -7.90 9.74
C LEU A 426 8.24 -8.18 9.62
N THR A 427 7.89 -8.95 8.60
CA THR A 427 6.60 -9.62 8.45
C THR A 427 6.87 -11.11 8.31
N SER A 428 6.00 -11.95 8.89
CA SER A 428 6.19 -13.39 8.80
C SER A 428 5.99 -13.88 7.36
N TRP A 429 6.70 -14.93 6.95
CA TRP A 429 6.51 -15.50 5.60
C TRP A 429 5.09 -16.03 5.38
N GLU A 430 4.44 -16.49 6.45
CA GLU A 430 3.03 -16.90 6.43
C GLU A 430 2.12 -15.70 6.14
N ASP A 431 2.33 -14.56 6.80
CA ASP A 431 1.55 -13.35 6.54
C ASP A 431 1.81 -12.77 5.14
N CYS A 432 3.05 -12.84 4.63
CA CYS A 432 3.34 -12.49 3.24
C CYS A 432 2.53 -13.36 2.25
N ALA A 433 2.47 -14.68 2.50
CA ALA A 433 1.70 -15.60 1.69
C ALA A 433 0.19 -15.35 1.79
N HIS A 434 -0.33 -15.08 3.00
CA HIS A 434 -1.72 -14.68 3.22
C HIS A 434 -2.08 -13.41 2.46
N GLY A 435 -1.24 -12.37 2.54
CA GLY A 435 -1.45 -11.12 1.81
C GLY A 435 -1.51 -11.32 0.30
N ALA A 436 -0.56 -12.07 -0.26
CA ALA A 436 -0.53 -12.37 -1.69
C ALA A 436 -1.72 -13.21 -2.15
N ASP A 437 -2.17 -14.17 -1.32
CA ASP A 437 -3.32 -15.01 -1.62
C ASP A 437 -4.63 -14.21 -1.60
N VAL A 438 -4.77 -13.30 -0.63
CA VAL A 438 -5.89 -12.35 -0.60
C VAL A 438 -5.83 -11.41 -1.80
N LEU A 439 -4.65 -10.94 -2.22
CA LEU A 439 -4.50 -10.12 -3.43
C LEU A 439 -5.00 -10.87 -4.68
N LEU A 440 -4.53 -12.11 -4.90
CA LEU A 440 -4.98 -12.97 -6.01
C LEU A 440 -6.51 -13.12 -6.03
N LYS A 441 -7.08 -13.49 -4.89
CA LYS A 441 -8.53 -13.69 -4.76
C LYS A 441 -9.32 -12.39 -4.93
N THR A 442 -8.76 -11.26 -4.51
CA THR A 442 -9.38 -9.94 -4.65
C THR A 442 -9.46 -9.53 -6.11
N VAL A 443 -8.35 -9.63 -6.86
CA VAL A 443 -8.35 -9.22 -8.28
C VAL A 443 -9.25 -10.12 -9.13
N LEU A 444 -9.36 -11.41 -8.80
CA LEU A 444 -10.31 -12.32 -9.46
C LEU A 444 -11.77 -12.06 -9.06
N ASP A 445 -12.05 -11.67 -7.80
CA ASP A 445 -13.40 -11.28 -7.38
C ASP A 445 -13.84 -9.97 -8.05
N LEU A 446 -12.93 -9.01 -8.19
CA LEU A 446 -13.16 -7.76 -8.93
C LEU A 446 -13.36 -8.03 -10.42
N ASP A 447 -12.59 -8.95 -11.00
CA ASP A 447 -12.73 -9.31 -12.40
C ASP A 447 -14.11 -9.89 -12.73
N GLN A 448 -14.77 -10.58 -11.79
CA GLN A 448 -16.09 -11.17 -11.98
C GLN A 448 -17.26 -10.20 -11.77
N ARG A 449 -16.99 -8.98 -11.30
CA ARG A 449 -18.02 -8.00 -10.95
C ARG A 449 -17.92 -6.75 -11.83
N ASP A 450 -18.70 -6.75 -12.91
CA ASP A 450 -19.00 -5.54 -13.70
C ASP A 450 -20.23 -4.89 -13.08
N SER A 451 -20.10 -4.23 -11.93
CA SER A 451 -21.23 -3.48 -11.37
C SER A 451 -20.71 -2.46 -10.35
N VAL A 452 -21.09 -1.18 -10.39
CA VAL A 452 -22.15 -0.47 -11.14
C VAL A 452 -21.58 0.84 -11.69
#